data_AF-A0A5K0Y062-F1
#
_entry.id   AF-A0A5K0Y062-F1
#
_cell.length_a   1.000
_cell.length_b   1.000
_cell.length_c   1.000
_cell.angle_alpha   90.00
_cell.angle_beta   90.00
_cell.angle_gamma   90.00
#
_symmetry.space_group_name_H-M   'P 1'
#
loop_
_entity.id
_entity.type
_entity.pdbx_description
1 polymer ?
#
loop_
_entity_poly.entity_id
_entity_poly.type
_entity_poly.pdbx_seq_one_letter_code
_entity_poly.pdbx_strand_id
1 'polypeptide(L)'
;PKTVRKTANHFIKLESDGRLKVYDWITNENEWVSSELGNPYSDACLYPLQCGRFVVCKDGDCSCPITSKSEDKYFKHLDPQLPHKGCEEADSVSFYQETNNGRLVDFGNYSYFAYVDLSAAA
;
A
#
# COMPACT_ATOMS: atom_id res chain seq x y z
N PRO A 1 26.54 -13.62 -40.79
CA PRO A 1 25.91 -12.61 -39.90
C PRO A 1 25.78 -13.16 -38.47
N LYS A 2 26.60 -12.67 -37.54
CA LYS A 2 26.47 -13.02 -36.12
C LYS A 2 25.16 -12.41 -35.61
N THR A 3 24.23 -13.25 -35.16
CA THR A 3 23.05 -12.83 -34.42
C THR A 3 23.51 -12.17 -33.13
N VAL A 4 23.53 -10.83 -33.11
CA VAL A 4 23.76 -10.06 -31.89
C VAL A 4 22.52 -10.29 -31.02
N ARG A 5 22.68 -11.05 -29.94
CA ARG A 5 21.67 -11.14 -28.89
C ARG A 5 21.54 -9.74 -28.29
N LYS A 6 20.47 -9.02 -28.65
CA LYS A 6 20.15 -7.72 -28.06
C LYS A 6 19.88 -7.99 -26.58
N THR A 7 20.84 -7.65 -25.72
CA THR A 7 20.58 -7.65 -24.28
C THR A 7 19.53 -6.59 -24.01
N ALA A 8 18.50 -6.97 -23.28
CA ALA A 8 17.53 -6.00 -22.79
C ALA A 8 18.29 -5.12 -21.80
N ASN A 9 18.54 -3.86 -22.16
CA ASN A 9 19.24 -2.89 -21.32
C ASN A 9 18.24 -2.19 -20.37
N HIS A 10 17.29 -2.98 -19.86
CA HIS A 10 16.24 -2.52 -18.98
C HIS A 10 15.78 -3.63 -18.06
N PHE A 11 15.40 -3.22 -16.86
CA PHE A 11 14.82 -4.10 -15.87
C PHE A 11 13.73 -3.37 -15.08
N ILE A 12 12.81 -4.14 -14.54
CA ILE A 12 11.79 -3.65 -13.62
C ILE A 12 12.22 -4.02 -12.22
N LYS A 13 12.09 -3.08 -11.28
CA LYS A 13 12.39 -3.31 -9.86
C LYS A 13 11.28 -2.74 -9.00
N LEU A 14 10.81 -3.57 -8.06
CA LEU A 14 9.98 -3.12 -6.95
C LEU A 14 10.92 -2.55 -5.89
N GLU A 15 10.82 -1.25 -5.65
CA GLU A 15 11.62 -0.55 -4.67
C GLU A 15 11.12 -0.81 -3.24
N SER A 16 11.97 -0.55 -2.26
CA SER A 16 11.63 -0.73 -0.84
C SER A 16 10.53 0.21 -0.34
N ASP A 17 10.24 1.27 -1.08
CA ASP A 17 9.12 2.21 -0.85
C ASP A 17 7.82 1.79 -1.56
N GLY A 18 7.81 0.60 -2.20
CA GLY A 18 6.64 0.02 -2.86
C GLY A 18 6.43 0.52 -4.28
N ARG A 19 7.31 1.40 -4.79
CA ARG A 19 7.24 1.92 -6.15
C ARG A 19 7.79 0.90 -7.14
N LEU A 20 7.04 0.64 -8.21
CA LEU A 20 7.50 -0.20 -9.31
C LEU A 20 8.17 0.69 -10.35
N LYS A 21 9.48 0.55 -10.53
CA LYS A 21 10.26 1.38 -11.45
C LYS A 21 10.79 0.56 -12.62
N VAL A 22 10.77 1.18 -13.80
CA VAL A 22 11.48 0.72 -14.98
C VAL A 22 12.81 1.45 -15.03
N TYR A 23 13.90 0.70 -15.10
CA TYR A 23 15.25 1.22 -15.26
C TYR A 23 15.72 0.96 -16.68
N ASP A 24 16.21 2.00 -17.35
CA ASP A 24 16.77 1.94 -18.70
C ASP A 24 18.22 2.47 -18.68
N TRP A 25 19.13 1.76 -19.35
CA TRP A 25 20.52 2.20 -19.50
C TRP A 25 20.69 3.06 -20.75
N ILE A 26 21.07 4.33 -20.55
CA ILE A 26 21.33 5.28 -21.62
C ILE A 26 22.80 5.16 -22.04
N THR A 27 23.05 4.51 -23.18
CA THR A 27 24.42 4.18 -23.64
C THR A 27 25.28 5.40 -23.96
N ASN A 28 24.68 6.47 -24.47
CA ASN A 28 25.37 7.72 -24.84
C ASN A 28 25.78 8.55 -23.61
N GLU A 29 25.00 8.48 -22.54
CA GLU A 29 25.24 9.22 -21.29
C GLU A 29 25.93 8.33 -20.23
N ASN A 30 26.02 7.02 -20.48
CA ASN A 30 26.63 6.03 -19.60
C ASN A 30 26.01 6.06 -18.19
N GLU A 31 24.67 6.18 -18.14
CA GLU A 31 23.89 6.31 -16.92
C GLU A 31 22.60 5.48 -16.95
N TRP A 32 22.05 5.22 -15.76
CA TRP A 32 20.72 4.63 -15.58
C TRP A 32 19.71 5.75 -15.38
N VAL A 33 18.62 5.70 -16.15
CA VAL A 33 17.42 6.49 -15.87
C VAL A 33 16.31 5.59 -15.37
N SER A 34 15.41 6.13 -14.56
CA SER A 34 14.25 5.40 -14.05
C SER A 34 12.96 6.16 -14.27
N SER A 35 11.92 5.45 -14.69
CA SER A 35 10.55 5.93 -14.72
C SER A 35 9.66 5.07 -13.83
N GLU A 36 8.58 5.64 -13.33
CA GLU A 36 7.66 4.96 -12.43
C GLU A 36 6.46 4.39 -13.18
N LEU A 37 6.06 3.17 -12.81
CA LEU A 37 4.91 2.47 -13.37
C LEU A 37 3.74 2.51 -12.39
N GLY A 38 2.52 2.59 -12.91
CA GLY A 38 1.30 2.34 -12.13
C GLY A 38 0.80 3.54 -11.30
N ASN A 39 1.44 4.71 -11.39
CA ASN A 39 0.92 5.94 -10.78
C ASN A 39 0.81 7.10 -11.78
N PRO A 40 -0.12 7.05 -12.75
CA PRO A 40 -0.31 8.13 -13.71
C PRO A 40 -0.85 9.43 -13.09
N TYR A 41 -1.36 9.38 -11.86
CA TYR A 41 -1.97 10.52 -11.17
C TYR A 41 -1.05 11.17 -10.12
N SER A 42 0.18 10.68 -9.96
CA SER A 42 1.09 11.09 -8.88
C SER A 42 0.47 10.95 -7.49
N ASP A 43 -0.47 10.02 -7.32
CA ASP A 43 -1.12 9.73 -6.05
C ASP A 43 -0.22 8.82 -5.20
N ALA A 44 0.34 9.36 -4.13
CA ALA A 44 1.19 8.62 -3.22
C ALA A 44 0.48 7.43 -2.56
N CYS A 45 -0.84 7.46 -2.45
CA CYS A 45 -1.64 6.38 -1.88
C CYS A 45 -1.82 5.18 -2.81
N LEU A 46 -1.30 5.22 -4.04
CA LEU A 46 -1.27 4.05 -4.92
C LEU A 46 -0.05 3.13 -4.65
N TYR A 47 0.90 3.55 -3.81
CA TYR A 47 2.04 2.71 -3.46
C TYR A 47 1.74 1.84 -2.24
N PRO A 48 1.86 0.50 -2.33
CA PRO A 48 1.50 -0.43 -1.26
C PRO A 48 2.27 -0.23 0.07
N LEU A 49 3.40 0.48 0.04
CA LEU A 49 4.26 0.74 1.20
C LEU A 49 4.29 2.22 1.62
N GLN A 50 3.43 3.06 1.06
CA GLN A 50 3.32 4.47 1.46
C GLN A 50 2.93 4.59 2.96
N CYS A 51 2.02 3.74 3.41
CA CYS A 51 1.62 3.64 4.81
C CYS A 51 1.74 2.19 5.29
N GLY A 52 2.03 2.03 6.59
CA GLY A 52 2.12 0.74 7.25
C GLY A 52 0.79 0.01 7.40
N ARG A 53 0.82 -1.11 8.12
CA ARG A 53 -0.35 -1.98 8.30
C ARG A 53 -1.48 -1.27 9.06
N PHE A 54 -2.72 -1.54 8.66
CA PHE A 54 -3.95 -1.00 9.27
C PHE A 54 -4.01 0.54 9.27
N VAL A 55 -3.46 1.19 8.25
CA VAL A 55 -3.47 2.65 8.09
C VAL A 55 -4.26 3.01 6.84
N VAL A 56 -4.92 4.17 6.89
CA VAL A 56 -5.56 4.80 5.73
C VAL A 56 -4.60 5.83 5.16
N CYS A 57 -4.34 5.75 3.86
CA CYS A 57 -3.64 6.79 3.13
C CYS A 57 -4.64 7.79 2.54
N LYS A 58 -4.39 9.08 2.73
CA LYS A 58 -5.11 10.16 2.06
C LYS A 58 -4.15 11.26 1.69
N ASP A 59 -4.08 11.59 0.41
CA ASP A 59 -3.19 12.64 -0.13
C ASP A 59 -1.70 12.46 0.28
N GLY A 60 -1.29 11.21 0.51
CA GLY A 60 0.06 10.83 0.99
C GLY A 60 0.25 10.82 2.50
N ASP A 61 -0.70 11.35 3.26
CA ASP A 61 -0.71 11.31 4.72
C ASP A 61 -1.32 10.01 5.25
N CYS A 62 -0.78 9.55 6.37
CA CYS A 62 -1.10 8.26 6.98
C CYS A 62 -1.83 8.47 8.32
N SER A 63 -3.00 7.86 8.50
CA SER A 63 -3.77 7.92 9.75
C SER A 63 -4.46 6.60 10.09
N CYS A 64 -4.76 6.37 11.37
CA CYS A 64 -5.54 5.19 11.74
C CYS A 64 -6.98 5.26 11.20
N PRO A 65 -7.57 4.11 10.84
CA PRO A 65 -8.94 4.03 10.37
C PRO A 65 -9.92 4.61 11.39
N ILE A 66 -10.85 5.41 10.89
CA ILE A 66 -11.94 6.01 11.65
C ILE A 66 -13.24 5.44 11.07
N THR A 67 -14.21 5.14 11.92
CA THR A 67 -15.50 4.61 11.44
C THR A 67 -16.31 5.65 10.65
N SER A 68 -17.34 5.20 9.93
CA SER A 68 -18.30 6.10 9.28
C SER A 68 -19.05 7.03 10.26
N LYS A 69 -18.98 6.74 11.57
CA LYS A 69 -19.53 7.56 12.67
C LYS A 69 -18.47 8.40 13.40
N SER A 70 -17.28 8.54 12.84
CA SER A 70 -16.17 9.28 13.45
C SER A 70 -15.64 8.69 14.76
N GLU A 71 -15.83 7.40 15.02
CA GLU A 71 -15.20 6.69 16.15
C GLU A 71 -13.76 6.25 15.78
N ASP A 72 -12.79 6.53 16.64
CA ASP A 72 -11.34 6.25 16.48
C ASP A 72 -10.79 5.20 17.47
N LYS A 73 -11.67 4.56 18.24
CA LYS A 73 -11.31 3.65 19.35
C LYS A 73 -10.82 2.25 18.96
N TYR A 74 -10.90 1.88 17.68
CA TYR A 74 -10.63 0.51 17.24
C TYR A 74 -9.16 0.27 16.87
N PHE A 75 -8.48 1.32 16.40
CA PHE A 75 -7.09 1.27 16.00
C PHE A 75 -6.32 2.42 16.64
N LYS A 76 -5.11 2.14 17.11
CA LYS A 76 -4.19 3.14 17.65
C LYS A 76 -2.88 3.11 16.87
N HIS A 77 -2.21 4.25 16.77
CA HIS A 77 -0.90 4.32 16.13
C HIS A 77 0.11 3.46 16.91
N LEU A 78 0.94 2.71 16.18
CA LEU A 78 2.11 2.04 16.76
C LEU A 78 3.08 3.04 17.38
N ASP A 79 3.19 4.21 16.75
CA ASP A 79 4.04 5.30 17.15
C ASP A 79 3.36 6.62 16.73
N PRO A 80 2.79 7.40 17.67
CA PRO A 80 2.10 8.65 17.34
C PRO A 80 2.98 9.69 16.65
N GLN A 81 4.31 9.59 16.79
CA GLN A 81 5.26 10.49 16.13
C GLN A 81 5.61 10.03 14.71
N LEU A 82 5.32 8.78 14.36
CA LEU A 82 5.63 8.18 13.07
C LEU A 82 4.39 7.47 12.48
N PRO A 83 3.38 8.24 12.00
CA PRO A 83 2.09 7.71 11.55
C PRO A 83 2.18 6.67 10.42
N HIS A 84 3.21 6.78 9.59
CA HIS A 84 3.49 5.84 8.49
C HIS A 84 3.91 4.44 8.97
N LYS A 85 4.34 4.27 10.22
CA LYS A 85 4.76 2.95 10.74
C LYS A 85 3.62 1.94 10.81
N GLY A 86 2.37 2.41 10.94
CA GLY A 86 1.23 1.53 11.10
C GLY A 86 0.31 1.91 12.24
N CYS A 87 -0.81 1.22 12.28
CA CYS A 87 -1.68 1.14 13.44
C CYS A 87 -1.75 -0.31 13.93
N GLU A 88 -2.15 -0.48 15.17
CA GLU A 88 -2.51 -1.75 15.77
C GLU A 88 -3.93 -1.67 16.31
N GLU A 89 -4.57 -2.82 16.46
CA GLU A 89 -5.86 -2.91 17.12
C GLU A 89 -5.71 -2.40 18.56
N ALA A 90 -6.59 -1.50 18.98
CA ALA A 90 -6.39 -0.72 20.20
C ALA A 90 -6.37 -1.58 21.47
N ASP A 91 -7.20 -2.63 21.54
CA ASP A 91 -7.05 -3.81 22.39
C ASP A 91 -8.23 -4.77 22.09
N SER A 92 -7.97 -6.07 22.25
CA SER A 92 -8.75 -7.20 21.75
C SER A 92 -10.27 -7.05 21.92
N VAL A 93 -11.02 -7.25 20.84
CA VAL A 93 -12.35 -7.87 20.98
C VAL A 93 -12.12 -9.10 21.86
N SER A 94 -12.59 -9.06 23.10
CA SER A 94 -12.34 -10.10 24.10
C SER A 94 -12.93 -11.41 23.57
N PHE A 95 -12.08 -12.19 22.90
CA PHE A 95 -12.43 -13.47 22.26
C PHE A 95 -12.97 -14.50 23.27
N TYR A 96 -12.89 -14.20 24.56
CA TYR A 96 -13.19 -15.12 25.65
C TYR A 96 -14.46 -14.84 26.46
N GLN A 97 -15.30 -13.86 26.10
CA GLN A 97 -16.43 -13.53 26.98
C GLN A 97 -17.85 -13.66 26.46
N GLU A 98 -18.11 -14.05 25.22
CA GLU A 98 -19.40 -14.67 24.85
C GLU A 98 -19.37 -15.04 23.37
N THR A 99 -19.76 -16.27 23.05
CA THR A 99 -19.77 -16.85 21.70
C THR A 99 -20.71 -16.15 20.70
N ASN A 100 -21.26 -14.97 21.01
CA ASN A 100 -22.24 -14.25 20.19
C ASN A 100 -22.11 -12.70 20.16
N ASN A 101 -21.07 -12.07 20.72
CA ASN A 101 -20.99 -10.59 20.81
C ASN A 101 -20.04 -9.91 19.81
N GLY A 102 -19.53 -10.64 18.81
CA GLY A 102 -18.74 -10.05 17.73
C GLY A 102 -19.58 -9.06 16.91
N ARG A 103 -19.19 -7.79 16.86
CA ARG A 103 -19.87 -6.76 16.05
C ARG A 103 -19.01 -6.39 14.85
N LEU A 104 -19.59 -6.45 13.65
CA LEU A 104 -19.01 -5.85 12.46
C LEU A 104 -19.06 -4.32 12.59
N VAL A 105 -17.94 -3.67 12.27
CA VAL A 105 -17.81 -2.22 12.32
C VAL A 105 -17.62 -1.71 10.91
N ASP A 106 -18.46 -0.75 10.54
CA ASP A 106 -18.36 -0.07 9.25
C ASP A 106 -17.34 1.07 9.33
N PHE A 107 -16.29 0.95 8.52
CA PHE A 107 -15.22 1.92 8.39
C PHE A 107 -15.47 2.93 7.25
N GLY A 108 -16.58 2.79 6.52
CA GLY A 108 -16.96 3.72 5.46
C GLY A 108 -16.18 3.50 4.16
N ASN A 109 -16.02 4.57 3.39
CA ASN A 109 -15.53 4.52 2.01
C ASN A 109 -13.99 4.50 1.94
N TYR A 110 -13.37 3.41 2.39
CA TYR A 110 -11.94 3.16 2.17
C TYR A 110 -11.72 2.29 0.94
N SER A 111 -10.71 2.66 0.14
CA SER A 111 -10.20 1.82 -0.93
C SER A 111 -9.13 0.89 -0.37
N TYR A 112 -9.27 -0.40 -0.62
CA TYR A 112 -8.28 -1.40 -0.22
C TYR A 112 -7.31 -1.66 -1.38
N PHE A 113 -6.04 -1.89 -1.07
CA PHE A 113 -5.10 -2.56 -1.97
C PHE A 113 -5.48 -4.05 -2.08
N ALA A 114 -6.69 -4.33 -2.55
CA ALA A 114 -7.14 -5.68 -2.82
C ALA A 114 -7.02 -5.91 -4.32
N TYR A 115 -6.32 -6.99 -4.69
CA TYR A 115 -6.55 -7.62 -5.97
C TYR A 115 -8.02 -8.01 -6.01
N VAL A 116 -8.80 -7.39 -6.89
CA VAL A 116 -10.18 -7.81 -7.14
C VAL A 116 -10.10 -9.12 -7.90
N ASP A 117 -10.24 -10.24 -7.19
CA ASP A 117 -10.42 -11.53 -7.82
C ASP A 117 -11.82 -11.57 -8.43
N LEU A 118 -11.88 -11.27 -9.74
CA LEU A 118 -13.11 -11.28 -10.53
C LEU A 118 -13.77 -12.66 -10.59
N SER A 119 -13.06 -13.73 -10.20
CA SER A 119 -13.59 -15.10 -10.14
C SER A 119 -14.15 -15.49 -8.77
N ALA A 120 -13.90 -14.72 -7.71
CA ALA A 120 -14.44 -15.00 -6.38
C ALA A 120 -15.95 -14.76 -6.25
N ALA A 121 -16.57 -14.12 -7.26
CA ALA A 121 -18.00 -13.90 -7.35
C ALA A 121 -18.75 -14.97 -8.19
N ALA A 122 -18.06 -16.01 -8.67
CA ALA A 122 -18.63 -17.10 -9.48
C ALA A 122 -19.01 -18.33 -8.64
#